data_AF-A0AA43CGV0-F1
#
_entry.id   AF-A0AA43CGV0-F1
#
_cell.length_a   1.000
_cell.length_b   1.000
_cell.length_c   1.000
_cell.angle_alpha   90.00
_cell.angle_beta   90.00
_cell.angle_gamma   90.00
#
_symmetry.space_group_name_H-M   'P 1'
#
loop_
_entity.id
_entity.type
_entity.pdbx_description
1 polymer ?
#
loop_
_entity_poly.entity_id
_entity_poly.type
_entity_poly.pdbx_seq_one_letter_code
_entity_poly.pdbx_strand_id
1 'polypeptide(L)'
;MYIRCAGCFSSTWVQSLVPGEAASTVECKSCGLDYNLFNVGELGVEETEQYERAQQFAEFNGIDLPSAYSVLLGVMELDDAKEHRRQIAGAVPDAPAESSDVAEEVTNAIDAAMAVVEEPPTITETPTHSDPKNYDSDFEPAVMNGDLTVEQAKARGSRVALVHRLARRHSLTRELAGDVADNRLSLAEARRRRQSSDELVVPKNEDVAFRMVRNQLMLGVWVIALLALAAYGYKNWRMSVEDSLFENGREARRAAAIAEAEELARKQLDDIELPDDRVHVVTDSFGNVTRVEGPDPLSVLRTFCKSGTNVTRFEPIELVDAIPPSAGRRVGIFRDRHDVTQRFAIRIERGDRSWLAGDGTVPVPITPAPPSPLNAKGIAAY
;
A
#
# COMPACT_ATOMS: atom_id res chain seq x y z
N MET A 1 2.59 -6.11 -9.21
CA MET A 1 1.77 -4.95 -8.78
C MET A 1 2.08 -3.72 -9.64
N TYR A 2 1.31 -2.63 -9.53
CA TYR A 2 1.55 -1.37 -10.27
C TYR A 2 1.79 -0.20 -9.30
N ILE A 3 2.79 0.63 -9.59
CA ILE A 3 3.05 1.90 -8.90
C ILE A 3 2.86 3.07 -9.88
N ARG A 4 2.43 4.23 -9.42
CA ARG A 4 2.44 5.47 -10.23
C ARG A 4 3.75 6.23 -10.07
N CYS A 5 4.26 6.70 -11.21
CA CYS A 5 5.39 7.64 -11.27
C CYS A 5 4.98 9.02 -10.72
N ALA A 6 5.77 9.62 -9.84
CA ALA A 6 5.52 10.98 -9.35
C ALA A 6 5.69 12.06 -10.43
N GLY A 7 6.58 11.84 -11.40
CA GLY A 7 6.83 12.83 -12.47
C GLY A 7 5.75 12.87 -13.57
N CYS A 8 5.24 11.71 -14.01
CA CYS A 8 4.32 11.64 -15.16
C CYS A 8 3.02 10.87 -14.89
N PHE A 9 2.80 10.40 -13.66
CA PHE A 9 1.61 9.65 -13.22
C PHE A 9 1.29 8.36 -14.02
N SER A 10 2.20 7.90 -14.88
CA SER A 10 2.06 6.63 -15.59
C SER A 10 2.23 5.45 -14.62
N SER A 11 1.42 4.41 -14.79
CA SER A 11 1.55 3.17 -14.05
C SER A 11 2.75 2.37 -14.54
N THR A 12 3.65 2.02 -13.64
CA THR A 12 4.82 1.18 -13.88
C THR A 12 4.64 -0.14 -13.15
N TRP A 13 4.82 -1.25 -13.85
CA TRP A 13 4.73 -2.58 -13.26
C TRP A 13 6.01 -2.90 -12.47
N VAL A 14 5.83 -3.47 -11.28
CA VAL A 14 6.91 -3.94 -10.41
C VAL A 14 6.66 -5.42 -10.10
N GLN A 15 7.70 -6.23 -10.29
CA GLN A 15 7.61 -7.69 -10.27
C GLN A 15 7.36 -8.26 -8.88
N SER A 16 8.09 -7.78 -7.86
CA SER A 16 7.93 -8.23 -6.47
C SER A 16 8.38 -7.14 -5.50
N LEU A 17 7.71 -7.06 -4.35
CA LEU A 17 8.08 -6.28 -3.18
C LEU A 17 8.50 -7.17 -2.01
N VAL A 18 8.72 -8.47 -2.23
CA VAL A 18 9.16 -9.34 -1.15
C VAL A 18 10.59 -8.91 -0.76
N PRO A 19 10.85 -8.58 0.52
CA PRO A 19 12.18 -8.19 0.97
C PRO A 19 13.23 -9.25 0.58
N GLY A 20 14.26 -8.84 -0.17
CA GLY A 20 15.33 -9.74 -0.66
C GLY A 20 15.18 -10.21 -2.11
N GLU A 21 13.98 -10.15 -2.69
CA GLU A 21 13.73 -10.40 -4.11
C GLU A 21 13.41 -9.12 -4.89
N ALA A 22 12.90 -8.10 -4.20
CA ALA A 22 12.56 -6.81 -4.79
C ALA A 22 13.81 -6.06 -5.30
N ALA A 23 13.69 -5.48 -6.50
CA ALA A 23 14.66 -4.52 -6.97
C ALA A 23 14.66 -3.30 -6.04
N SER A 24 15.83 -2.87 -5.57
CA SER A 24 15.95 -1.67 -4.73
C SER A 24 15.58 -0.39 -5.47
N THR A 25 15.59 -0.43 -6.80
CA THR A 25 15.28 0.68 -7.70
C THR A 25 14.32 0.24 -8.80
N VAL A 26 13.41 1.15 -9.18
CA VAL A 26 12.50 0.99 -10.31
C VAL A 26 12.58 2.23 -11.19
N GLU A 27 12.88 2.02 -12.47
CA GLU A 27 12.86 3.07 -13.49
C GLU A 27 11.46 3.19 -14.10
N CYS A 28 10.92 4.41 -14.17
CA CYS A 28 9.67 4.66 -14.87
C CYS A 28 9.88 4.63 -16.39
N LYS A 29 9.26 3.66 -17.07
CA LYS A 29 9.38 3.49 -18.54
C LYS A 29 8.93 4.69 -19.38
N SER A 30 8.06 5.55 -18.86
CA SER A 30 7.52 6.68 -19.61
C SER A 30 8.40 7.93 -19.54
N CYS A 31 9.06 8.18 -18.40
CA CYS A 31 9.85 9.41 -18.19
C CYS A 31 11.32 9.18 -17.81
N GLY A 32 11.73 7.93 -17.55
CA GLY A 32 13.10 7.56 -17.18
C GLY A 32 13.50 7.96 -15.75
N LEU A 33 12.55 8.34 -14.89
CA LEU A 33 12.85 8.64 -13.49
C LEU A 33 13.05 7.34 -12.70
N ASP A 34 14.17 7.27 -11.97
CA ASP A 34 14.50 6.19 -11.06
C ASP A 34 13.95 6.46 -9.65
N TYR A 35 13.27 5.48 -9.09
CA TYR A 35 12.76 5.51 -7.73
C TYR A 35 13.43 4.45 -6.87
N ASN A 36 13.95 4.84 -5.71
CA ASN A 36 14.39 3.87 -4.71
C ASN A 36 13.19 3.40 -3.87
N LEU A 37 13.03 2.09 -3.74
CA LEU A 37 11.96 1.48 -2.95
C LEU A 37 12.47 1.13 -1.54
N PHE A 38 12.83 2.15 -0.75
CA PHE A 38 13.43 1.93 0.58
C PHE A 38 12.43 1.39 1.62
N ASN A 39 11.14 1.73 1.50
CA ASN A 39 10.12 1.43 2.52
C ASN A 39 9.38 0.10 2.27
N VAL A 40 9.89 -0.74 1.38
CA VAL A 40 9.26 -2.01 1.02
C VAL A 40 9.05 -2.91 2.24
N GLY A 41 9.99 -2.90 3.18
CA GLY A 41 9.90 -3.69 4.42
C GLY A 41 8.77 -3.26 5.36
N GLU A 42 8.24 -2.04 5.23
CA GLU A 42 7.18 -1.54 6.10
C GLU A 42 5.78 -1.98 5.66
N LEU A 43 5.61 -2.40 4.40
CA LEU A 43 4.32 -2.78 3.82
C LEU A 43 3.82 -4.17 4.25
N GLY A 44 4.71 -5.02 4.75
CA GLY A 44 4.42 -6.43 5.08
C GLY A 44 5.40 -7.37 4.38
N VAL A 45 5.48 -8.61 4.87
CA VAL A 45 6.39 -9.64 4.32
C VAL A 45 5.72 -10.42 3.19
N GLU A 46 4.41 -10.63 3.29
CA GLU A 46 3.62 -11.37 2.31
C GLU A 46 2.90 -10.44 1.32
N GLU A 47 2.75 -10.88 0.07
CA GLU A 47 2.08 -10.10 -0.98
C GLU A 47 0.61 -9.76 -0.62
N THR A 48 -0.07 -10.68 0.07
CA THR A 48 -1.44 -10.52 0.59
C THR A 48 -1.54 -9.37 1.59
N GLU A 49 -0.62 -9.32 2.56
CA GLU A 49 -0.56 -8.26 3.58
C GLU A 49 -0.29 -6.90 2.93
N GLN A 50 0.63 -6.85 1.97
CA GLN A 50 0.95 -5.62 1.22
C GLN A 50 -0.26 -5.11 0.42
N TYR A 51 -1.02 -6.02 -0.19
CA TYR A 51 -2.25 -5.69 -0.91
C TYR A 51 -3.35 -5.18 0.01
N GLU A 52 -3.65 -5.88 1.11
CA GLU A 52 -4.68 -5.47 2.06
C GLU A 52 -4.37 -4.09 2.65
N ARG A 53 -3.10 -3.83 2.98
CA ARG A 53 -2.68 -2.54 3.53
C ARG A 53 -2.77 -1.41 2.51
N ALA A 54 -2.34 -1.65 1.28
CA ALA A 54 -2.48 -0.67 0.20
C ALA A 54 -3.96 -0.40 -0.14
N GLN A 55 -4.81 -1.42 -0.12
CA GLN A 55 -6.24 -1.28 -0.35
C GLN A 55 -6.91 -0.46 0.76
N GLN A 56 -6.68 -0.78 2.02
CA GLN A 56 -7.21 0.00 3.15
C GLN A 56 -6.76 1.46 3.08
N PHE A 57 -5.49 1.70 2.74
CA PHE A 57 -4.96 3.06 2.57
C PHE A 57 -5.62 3.80 1.39
N ALA A 58 -5.85 3.12 0.28
CA ALA A 58 -6.52 3.67 -0.91
C ALA A 58 -7.97 4.06 -0.61
N GLU A 59 -8.72 3.18 0.06
CA GLU A 59 -10.11 3.40 0.46
C GLU A 59 -10.22 4.56 1.45
N PHE A 60 -9.38 4.59 2.49
CA PHE A 60 -9.39 5.65 3.50
C PHE A 60 -9.10 7.03 2.93
N ASN A 61 -8.15 7.11 1.98
CA ASN A 61 -7.73 8.39 1.40
C ASN A 61 -8.48 8.78 0.13
N GLY A 62 -9.33 7.89 -0.39
CA GLY A 62 -10.00 8.06 -1.66
C GLY A 62 -9.01 8.26 -2.80
N ILE A 63 -8.00 7.39 -2.95
CA ILE A 63 -7.06 7.36 -4.09
C ILE A 63 -7.13 6.00 -4.82
N ASP A 64 -6.55 5.88 -6.01
CA ASP A 64 -6.47 4.59 -6.70
C ASP A 64 -5.36 3.71 -6.11
N LEU A 65 -5.54 2.39 -6.21
CA LEU A 65 -4.62 1.40 -5.62
C LEU A 65 -3.14 1.59 -6.07
N PRO A 66 -2.83 1.85 -7.37
CA PRO A 66 -1.47 2.15 -7.78
C PRO A 66 -0.85 3.38 -7.12
N SER A 67 -1.66 4.43 -6.87
CA SER A 67 -1.20 5.63 -6.17
C SER A 67 -0.98 5.36 -4.68
N ALA A 68 -1.82 4.52 -4.06
CA ALA A 68 -1.61 4.09 -2.68
C ALA A 68 -0.28 3.33 -2.50
N TYR A 69 0.06 2.42 -3.41
CA TYR A 69 1.40 1.79 -3.39
C TYR A 69 2.52 2.82 -3.53
N SER A 70 2.41 3.79 -4.45
CA SER A 70 3.44 4.82 -4.59
C SER A 70 3.62 5.66 -3.33
N VAL A 71 2.53 6.02 -2.64
CA VAL A 71 2.60 6.79 -1.40
C VAL A 71 3.26 5.96 -0.29
N LEU A 72 2.82 4.71 -0.11
CA LEU A 72 3.37 3.83 0.93
C LEU A 72 4.85 3.48 0.69
N LEU A 73 5.29 3.42 -0.57
CA LEU A 73 6.68 3.20 -0.95
C LEU A 73 7.55 4.46 -0.89
N GLY A 74 6.98 5.63 -0.61
CA GLY A 74 7.69 6.92 -0.61
C GLY A 74 8.08 7.41 -2.02
N VAL A 75 7.42 6.90 -3.06
CA VAL A 75 7.62 7.28 -4.46
C VAL A 75 6.90 8.58 -4.80
N MET A 76 5.75 8.84 -4.17
CA MET A 76 4.84 9.97 -4.44
C MET A 76 4.26 10.51 -3.13
N GLU A 77 4.00 11.81 -3.04
CA GLU A 77 3.30 12.40 -1.88
C GLU A 77 1.78 12.16 -1.96
N LEU A 78 1.11 12.14 -0.80
CA LEU A 78 -0.35 11.91 -0.74
C LEU A 78 -1.16 13.01 -1.45
N ASP A 79 -0.68 14.25 -1.38
CA ASP A 79 -1.35 15.39 -2.02
C ASP A 79 -1.26 15.29 -3.54
N ASP A 80 -0.12 14.85 -4.09
CA ASP A 80 0.04 14.57 -5.52
C ASP A 80 -0.90 13.44 -5.99
N ALA A 81 -1.03 12.37 -5.20
CA ALA A 81 -1.94 11.27 -5.48
C ALA A 81 -3.41 11.72 -5.53
N LYS A 82 -3.82 12.61 -4.61
CA LYS A 82 -5.18 13.17 -4.57
C LYS A 82 -5.42 14.11 -5.74
N GLU A 83 -4.45 14.96 -6.06
CA GLU A 83 -4.55 15.89 -7.19
C GLU A 83 -4.65 15.14 -8.51
N HIS A 84 -3.86 14.08 -8.69
CA HIS A 84 -3.94 13.20 -9.85
C HIS A 84 -5.33 12.56 -10.00
N ARG A 85 -5.94 12.08 -8.90
CA ARG A 85 -7.32 11.57 -8.95
C ARG A 85 -8.32 12.65 -9.37
N ARG A 86 -8.18 13.89 -8.89
CA ARG A 86 -9.04 15.00 -9.30
C ARG A 86 -8.89 15.30 -10.78
N GLN A 87 -7.68 15.26 -11.31
CA GLN A 87 -7.42 15.45 -12.75
C GLN A 87 -8.10 14.36 -13.58
N ILE A 88 -8.01 13.09 -13.17
CA ILE A 88 -8.72 11.99 -13.84
C ILE A 88 -10.24 12.19 -13.75
N ALA A 89 -10.76 12.50 -12.56
CA ALA A 89 -12.19 12.67 -12.33
C ALA A 89 -12.77 13.87 -13.10
N GLY A 90 -12.01 14.97 -13.21
CA GLY A 90 -12.40 16.16 -13.98
C GLY A 90 -12.20 16.02 -15.49
N ALA A 91 -11.37 15.06 -15.93
CA ALA A 91 -11.15 14.76 -17.34
C ALA A 91 -12.23 13.83 -17.94
N VAL A 92 -13.14 13.29 -17.13
CA VAL A 92 -14.34 12.63 -17.64
C VAL A 92 -15.37 13.73 -17.93
N PRO A 93 -15.60 14.12 -19.20
CA PRO A 93 -16.71 15.01 -19.51
C PRO A 93 -17.99 14.28 -19.12
N ASP A 94 -18.98 14.99 -18.58
CA ASP A 94 -20.33 14.48 -18.26
C ASP A 94 -20.92 13.74 -19.48
N ALA A 95 -20.58 12.46 -19.62
CA ALA A 95 -21.21 11.56 -20.55
C ALA A 95 -22.57 11.24 -19.93
N PRO A 96 -23.69 11.48 -20.64
CA PRO A 96 -25.01 11.22 -20.11
C PRO A 96 -25.11 9.78 -19.66
N ALA A 97 -25.63 9.59 -18.45
CA ALA A 97 -25.86 8.30 -17.82
C ALA A 97 -26.89 7.48 -18.63
N GLU A 98 -26.45 6.84 -19.71
CA GLU A 98 -27.22 5.83 -20.42
C GLU A 98 -26.87 4.43 -19.88
N SER A 99 -27.84 3.90 -19.13
CA SER A 99 -28.22 2.48 -19.02
C SER A 99 -27.13 1.41 -19.16
N SER A 100 -26.70 0.92 -18.00
CA SER A 100 -26.56 -0.49 -17.62
C SER A 100 -27.33 -1.48 -18.50
N ASP A 101 -26.78 -1.90 -19.65
CA ASP A 101 -27.19 -3.13 -20.37
C ASP A 101 -26.17 -3.56 -21.45
N VAL A 102 -24.85 -3.41 -21.22
CA VAL A 102 -23.81 -4.01 -22.12
C VAL A 102 -22.54 -4.40 -21.35
N ALA A 103 -22.68 -5.10 -20.22
CA ALA A 103 -21.55 -5.54 -19.39
C ALA A 103 -21.24 -7.05 -19.46
N GLU A 104 -21.83 -7.78 -20.42
CA GLU A 104 -21.65 -9.24 -20.51
C GLU A 104 -21.06 -9.74 -21.85
N GLU A 105 -20.80 -8.86 -22.82
CA GLU A 105 -20.36 -9.28 -24.17
C GLU A 105 -18.90 -8.88 -24.55
N VAL A 106 -18.12 -8.31 -23.62
CA VAL A 106 -16.72 -7.88 -23.90
C VAL A 106 -15.67 -8.76 -23.22
N THR A 107 -16.04 -9.61 -22.27
CA THR A 107 -15.12 -10.55 -21.61
C THR A 107 -14.87 -11.85 -22.39
N ASN A 108 -15.70 -12.17 -23.39
CA ASN A 108 -15.52 -13.38 -24.22
C ASN A 108 -14.62 -13.20 -25.46
N ALA A 109 -14.09 -12.01 -25.71
CA ALA A 109 -13.24 -11.73 -26.88
C ALA A 109 -11.73 -11.80 -26.61
N ILE A 110 -11.29 -11.95 -25.35
CA ILE A 110 -9.86 -11.94 -24.99
C ILE A 110 -9.31 -13.37 -24.78
N ASP A 111 -10.15 -14.36 -24.48
CA ASP A 111 -9.73 -15.76 -24.29
C ASP A 111 -9.62 -16.58 -25.59
N ALA A 112 -9.96 -15.99 -26.75
CA ALA A 112 -9.88 -16.66 -28.06
C ALA A 112 -8.57 -16.39 -28.83
N ALA A 113 -7.62 -15.63 -28.28
CA ALA A 113 -6.39 -15.21 -28.98
C ALA A 113 -5.08 -15.85 -28.47
N MET A 114 -5.12 -16.82 -27.54
CA MET A 114 -3.91 -17.41 -26.93
C MET A 114 -3.83 -18.94 -26.98
N ALA A 115 -4.26 -19.55 -28.09
CA ALA A 115 -4.05 -20.98 -28.32
C ALA A 115 -3.68 -21.29 -29.78
N VAL A 116 -2.50 -20.84 -30.22
CA VAL A 116 -1.75 -21.46 -31.33
C VAL A 116 -0.27 -21.46 -30.95
N VAL A 117 0.13 -22.49 -30.20
CA VAL A 117 1.55 -22.87 -30.05
C VAL A 117 1.83 -23.84 -31.19
N GLU A 118 2.30 -23.30 -32.31
CA GLU A 118 2.86 -24.11 -33.39
C GLU A 118 4.28 -24.55 -33.03
N GLU A 119 4.54 -25.84 -33.26
CA GLU A 119 5.81 -26.52 -33.07
C GLU A 119 6.94 -25.93 -33.94
N PRO A 120 8.21 -25.95 -33.49
CA PRO A 120 9.31 -25.41 -34.26
C PRO A 120 9.63 -26.29 -35.49
N PRO A 121 9.86 -25.72 -36.69
CA PRO A 121 10.25 -26.49 -37.84
C PRO A 121 11.70 -26.97 -37.72
N THR A 122 11.88 -28.25 -38.04
CA THR A 122 13.17 -28.85 -38.38
C THR A 122 13.59 -28.31 -39.75
N ILE A 123 14.56 -27.39 -39.78
CA ILE A 123 15.21 -26.96 -41.03
C ILE A 123 16.52 -27.74 -41.17
N THR A 124 16.55 -28.54 -42.23
CA THR A 124 17.75 -29.16 -42.78
C THR A 124 18.39 -28.15 -43.73
N GLU A 125 19.54 -27.58 -43.39
CA GLU A 125 20.32 -26.73 -44.29
C GLU A 125 21.65 -27.37 -44.67
N THR A 126 21.83 -27.47 -45.98
CA THR A 126 23.03 -27.85 -46.72
C THR A 126 24.00 -26.65 -46.72
N PRO A 127 25.33 -26.86 -46.83
CA PRO A 127 26.32 -25.87 -46.45
C PRO A 127 26.41 -24.77 -47.52
N THR A 128 26.10 -23.54 -47.11
CA THR A 128 26.44 -22.34 -47.87
C THR A 128 27.41 -21.46 -47.09
N HIS A 129 28.33 -20.91 -47.85
CA HIS A 129 29.63 -20.42 -47.46
C HIS A 129 29.55 -18.98 -46.92
N SER A 130 29.32 -18.81 -45.61
CA SER A 130 29.68 -17.59 -44.84
C SER A 130 29.32 -17.74 -43.36
N ASP A 131 30.21 -18.33 -42.56
CA ASP A 131 30.09 -18.28 -41.09
C ASP A 131 30.11 -16.80 -40.63
N PRO A 132 29.13 -16.31 -39.85
CA PRO A 132 29.24 -15.02 -39.19
C PRO A 132 30.47 -15.06 -38.28
N LYS A 133 31.38 -14.08 -38.44
CA LYS A 133 32.62 -13.96 -37.67
C LYS A 133 32.31 -14.09 -36.17
N ASN A 134 32.54 -15.26 -35.61
CA ASN A 134 32.21 -15.56 -34.21
C ASN A 134 33.33 -15.05 -33.27
N TYR A 135 33.89 -13.86 -33.53
CA TYR A 135 34.88 -13.16 -32.71
C TYR A 135 34.68 -11.63 -32.81
N ASP A 136 35.15 -10.87 -31.82
CA ASP A 136 35.03 -9.40 -31.80
C ASP A 136 35.65 -8.78 -33.07
N SER A 137 34.89 -7.94 -33.79
CA SER A 137 35.32 -7.31 -35.04
C SER A 137 36.58 -6.47 -34.88
N ASP A 138 36.87 -5.99 -33.67
CA ASP A 138 38.07 -5.20 -33.40
C ASP A 138 39.38 -6.02 -33.54
N PHE A 139 39.31 -7.36 -33.55
CA PHE A 139 40.45 -8.24 -33.86
C PHE A 139 40.63 -8.51 -35.35
N GLU A 140 39.71 -8.08 -36.21
CA GLU A 140 39.77 -8.34 -37.65
C GLU A 140 41.09 -7.92 -38.31
N PRO A 141 41.67 -6.72 -38.02
CA PRO A 141 42.96 -6.34 -38.59
C PRO A 141 44.11 -7.28 -38.18
N ALA A 142 44.12 -7.73 -36.91
CA ALA A 142 45.18 -8.62 -36.40
C ALA A 142 45.07 -10.03 -37.00
N VAL A 143 43.84 -10.52 -37.22
CA VAL A 143 43.60 -11.80 -37.89
C VAL A 143 43.97 -11.74 -39.37
N MET A 144 43.59 -10.66 -40.07
CA MET A 144 43.95 -10.45 -41.48
C MET A 144 45.46 -10.32 -41.70
N ASN A 145 46.19 -9.73 -40.75
CA ASN A 145 47.64 -9.59 -40.80
C ASN A 145 48.39 -10.87 -40.41
N GLY A 146 47.69 -11.91 -39.93
CA GLY A 146 48.31 -13.16 -39.46
C GLY A 146 48.97 -13.06 -38.08
N ASP A 147 48.79 -11.95 -37.36
CA ASP A 147 49.30 -11.75 -36.00
C ASP A 147 48.53 -12.63 -34.98
N LEU A 148 47.28 -12.96 -35.31
CA LEU A 148 46.35 -13.70 -34.46
C LEU A 148 45.58 -14.76 -35.26
N THR A 149 45.42 -15.97 -34.71
CA THR A 149 44.52 -16.96 -35.31
C THR A 149 43.06 -16.68 -34.94
N VAL A 150 42.11 -17.14 -35.77
CA VAL A 150 40.67 -17.00 -35.48
C VAL A 150 40.30 -17.61 -34.12
N GLU A 151 40.86 -18.77 -33.77
CA GLU A 151 40.63 -19.41 -32.47
C GLU A 151 41.20 -18.60 -31.30
N GLN A 152 42.35 -17.96 -31.49
CA GLN A 152 42.93 -17.08 -30.48
C GLN A 152 42.10 -15.81 -30.27
N ALA A 153 41.53 -15.24 -31.34
CA ALA A 153 40.60 -14.10 -31.25
C ALA A 153 39.36 -14.47 -30.43
N LYS A 154 38.78 -15.64 -30.72
CA LYS A 154 37.63 -16.20 -29.97
C LYS A 154 37.94 -16.37 -28.49
N ALA A 155 39.08 -16.98 -28.16
CA ALA A 155 39.49 -17.22 -26.78
C ALA A 155 39.76 -15.92 -26.00
N ARG A 156 40.15 -14.84 -26.68
CA ARG A 156 40.46 -13.53 -26.07
C ARG A 156 39.21 -12.70 -25.75
N GLY A 157 38.06 -12.99 -26.36
CA GLY A 157 36.79 -12.31 -26.11
C GLY A 157 36.78 -10.88 -26.67
N SER A 158 36.32 -9.89 -25.89
CA SER A 158 36.33 -8.49 -26.35
C SER A 158 37.72 -7.86 -26.29
N ARG A 159 38.16 -7.25 -27.40
CA ARG A 159 39.47 -6.59 -27.51
C ARG A 159 39.57 -5.44 -26.53
N VAL A 160 38.56 -4.58 -26.48
CA VAL A 160 38.52 -3.41 -25.59
C VAL A 160 38.64 -3.83 -24.13
N ALA A 161 37.90 -4.86 -23.71
CA ALA A 161 37.94 -5.38 -22.36
C ALA A 161 39.33 -5.99 -22.03
N LEU A 162 39.97 -6.67 -22.99
CA LEU A 162 41.32 -7.22 -22.81
C LEU A 162 42.37 -6.11 -22.66
N VAL A 163 42.32 -5.09 -23.53
CA VAL A 163 43.23 -3.93 -23.46
C VAL A 163 43.11 -3.21 -22.13
N HIS A 164 41.89 -2.95 -21.63
CA HIS A 164 41.70 -2.34 -20.33
C HIS A 164 42.26 -3.17 -19.17
N ARG A 165 42.06 -4.50 -19.21
CA ARG A 165 42.62 -5.42 -18.19
C ARG A 165 44.14 -5.43 -18.23
N LEU A 166 44.75 -5.50 -19.41
CA LEU A 166 46.20 -5.49 -19.59
C LEU A 166 46.83 -4.16 -19.16
N ALA A 167 46.22 -3.03 -19.56
CA ALA A 167 46.64 -1.69 -19.18
C ALA A 167 46.61 -1.52 -17.65
N ARG A 168 45.54 -1.94 -16.98
CA ARG A 168 45.41 -1.82 -15.51
C ARG A 168 46.34 -2.77 -14.76
N ARG A 169 46.43 -4.04 -15.17
CA ARG A 169 47.18 -5.07 -14.43
C ARG A 169 48.70 -4.92 -14.57
N HIS A 170 49.16 -4.45 -15.72
CA HIS A 170 50.59 -4.31 -16.01
C HIS A 170 51.03 -2.84 -16.11
N SER A 171 50.13 -1.93 -15.76
CA SER A 171 50.29 -0.48 -15.83
C SER A 171 50.73 0.02 -17.22
N LEU A 172 50.41 -0.69 -18.29
CA LEU A 172 50.81 -0.31 -19.65
C LEU A 172 49.98 0.88 -20.15
N THR A 173 50.54 1.69 -21.04
CA THR A 173 49.74 2.66 -21.82
C THR A 173 48.73 1.89 -22.68
N ARG A 174 47.59 2.52 -22.99
CA ARG A 174 46.53 1.85 -23.78
C ARG A 174 47.05 1.35 -25.14
N GLU A 175 47.95 2.10 -25.76
CA GLU A 175 48.60 1.73 -27.03
C GLU A 175 49.41 0.43 -26.89
N LEU A 176 50.34 0.38 -25.92
CA LEU A 176 51.15 -0.82 -25.67
C LEU A 176 50.29 -2.02 -25.23
N ALA A 177 49.21 -1.80 -24.48
CA ALA A 177 48.26 -2.84 -24.11
C ALA A 177 47.47 -3.36 -25.33
N GLY A 178 47.16 -2.49 -26.30
CA GLY A 178 46.60 -2.82 -27.60
C GLY A 178 47.53 -3.73 -28.41
N ASP A 179 48.79 -3.35 -28.56
CA ASP A 179 49.78 -4.16 -29.30
C ASP A 179 49.99 -5.55 -28.68
N VAL A 180 49.91 -5.66 -27.34
CA VAL A 180 49.94 -6.96 -26.65
C VAL A 180 48.65 -7.75 -26.88
N ALA A 181 47.49 -7.09 -26.84
CA ALA A 181 46.20 -7.72 -27.10
C ALA A 181 46.09 -8.24 -28.53
N ASP A 182 46.75 -7.59 -29.50
CA ASP A 182 46.81 -7.99 -30.91
C ASP A 182 47.94 -8.99 -31.20
N ASN A 183 48.68 -9.42 -30.18
CA ASN A 183 49.83 -10.34 -30.29
C ASN A 183 51.02 -9.79 -31.11
N ARG A 184 51.05 -8.49 -31.37
CA ARG A 184 52.13 -7.79 -32.11
C ARG A 184 53.36 -7.55 -31.24
N LEU A 185 53.16 -7.51 -29.91
CA LEU A 185 54.20 -7.26 -28.93
C LEU A 185 54.09 -8.25 -27.78
N SER A 186 55.22 -8.79 -27.31
CA SER A 186 55.23 -9.58 -26.08
C SER A 186 55.02 -8.68 -24.86
N LEU A 187 54.37 -9.20 -23.82
CA LEU A 187 54.14 -8.46 -22.57
C LEU A 187 55.46 -7.98 -21.91
N ALA A 188 56.54 -8.77 -22.06
CA ALA A 188 57.86 -8.42 -21.54
C ALA A 188 58.47 -7.23 -22.28
N GLU A 189 58.31 -7.18 -23.61
CA GLU A 189 58.81 -6.07 -24.43
C GLU A 189 57.98 -4.79 -24.21
N ALA A 190 56.67 -4.92 -24.06
CA ALA A 190 55.77 -3.82 -23.70
C ALA A 190 56.21 -3.12 -22.40
N ARG A 191 56.60 -3.91 -21.39
CA ARG A 191 57.11 -3.39 -20.12
C ARG A 191 58.44 -2.66 -20.28
N ARG A 192 59.37 -3.19 -21.08
CA ARG A 192 60.66 -2.53 -21.36
C ARG A 192 60.47 -1.20 -22.08
N ARG A 193 59.61 -1.14 -23.10
CA ARG A 193 59.32 0.10 -23.85
C ARG A 193 58.70 1.18 -22.97
N ARG A 194 57.82 0.77 -22.04
CA ARG A 194 57.27 1.72 -21.07
C ARG A 194 58.34 2.31 -20.17
N GLN A 195 59.23 1.49 -19.62
CA GLN A 195 60.32 1.96 -18.75
C GLN A 195 61.23 2.96 -19.46
N SER A 196 61.58 2.70 -20.73
CA SER A 196 62.38 3.65 -21.52
C SER A 196 61.63 4.95 -21.84
N SER A 197 60.30 4.89 -21.98
CA SER A 197 59.48 6.08 -22.25
C SER A 197 59.30 6.95 -21.00
N ASP A 198 59.16 6.34 -19.82
CA ASP A 198 59.02 7.06 -18.54
C ASP A 198 60.32 7.81 -18.18
N GLU A 199 61.48 7.32 -18.62
CA GLU A 199 62.79 7.93 -18.37
C GLU A 199 63.05 9.19 -19.23
N LEU A 200 62.35 9.35 -20.35
CA LEU A 200 62.49 10.50 -21.26
C LEU A 200 61.56 11.67 -20.92
N VAL A 201 60.61 11.49 -20.00
CA VAL A 201 59.72 12.58 -19.56
C VAL A 201 60.42 13.37 -18.44
N VAL A 202 61.44 14.15 -18.81
CA VAL A 202 62.01 15.18 -17.92
C VAL A 202 60.91 16.22 -17.64
N PRO A 203 60.47 16.41 -16.39
CA PRO A 203 59.46 17.42 -16.10
C PRO A 203 60.04 18.80 -16.43
N LYS A 204 59.43 19.51 -17.38
CA LYS A 204 59.73 20.92 -17.64
C LYS A 204 59.42 21.72 -16.36
N ASN A 205 60.45 22.26 -15.74
CA ASN A 205 60.36 23.03 -14.49
C ASN A 205 59.52 24.33 -14.62
N GLU A 206 59.12 24.73 -15.83
CA GLU A 206 58.23 25.87 -16.08
C GLU A 206 56.81 25.66 -15.49
N ASP A 207 56.38 24.41 -15.24
CA ASP A 207 55.03 24.12 -14.77
C ASP A 207 54.83 24.26 -13.24
N VAL A 208 55.89 24.44 -12.46
CA VAL A 208 55.77 24.44 -10.99
C VAL A 208 55.21 25.77 -10.47
N ALA A 209 55.72 26.89 -10.98
CA ALA A 209 55.25 28.23 -10.60
C ALA A 209 53.80 28.46 -11.05
N PHE A 210 53.45 28.03 -12.27
CA PHE A 210 52.09 28.14 -12.79
C PHE A 210 51.10 27.27 -12.00
N ARG A 211 51.50 26.05 -11.60
CA ARG A 211 50.67 25.18 -10.74
C ARG A 211 50.44 25.80 -9.36
N MET A 212 51.42 26.48 -8.78
CA MET A 212 51.29 27.10 -7.46
C MET A 212 50.30 28.28 -7.48
N VAL A 213 50.40 29.17 -8.48
CA VAL A 213 49.47 30.31 -8.64
C VAL A 213 48.05 29.80 -8.93
N ARG A 214 47.92 28.81 -9.81
CA ARG A 214 46.61 28.20 -10.12
C ARG A 214 45.98 27.57 -8.89
N ASN A 215 46.74 26.85 -8.08
CA ASN A 215 46.23 26.23 -6.86
C ASN A 215 45.80 27.28 -5.82
N GLN A 216 46.53 28.39 -5.68
CA GLN A 216 46.11 29.51 -4.81
C GLN A 216 44.81 30.16 -5.27
N LEU A 217 44.64 30.41 -6.57
CA LEU A 217 43.40 30.95 -7.12
C LEU A 217 42.22 30.00 -6.91
N MET A 218 42.42 28.71 -7.16
CA MET A 218 41.38 27.70 -6.93
C MET A 218 40.99 27.64 -5.46
N LEU A 219 41.94 27.69 -4.53
CA LEU A 219 41.67 27.78 -3.09
C LEU A 219 40.83 29.01 -2.74
N GLY A 220 41.14 30.18 -3.31
CA GLY A 220 40.36 31.39 -3.11
C GLY A 220 38.90 31.24 -3.56
N VAL A 221 38.68 30.65 -4.75
CA VAL A 221 37.34 30.37 -5.28
C VAL A 221 36.58 29.39 -4.37
N TRP A 222 37.24 28.32 -3.91
CA TRP A 222 36.63 27.35 -3.00
C TRP A 222 36.22 27.98 -1.66
N VAL A 223 37.05 28.85 -1.08
CA VAL A 223 36.71 29.55 0.17
C VAL A 223 35.48 30.44 -0.02
N ILE A 224 35.40 31.19 -1.12
CA ILE A 224 34.23 32.04 -1.43
C ILE A 224 32.98 31.19 -1.63
N ALA A 225 33.08 30.07 -2.36
CA ALA A 225 31.96 29.16 -2.59
C ALA A 225 31.46 28.54 -1.28
N LEU A 226 32.37 28.13 -0.39
CA LEU A 226 32.00 27.60 0.93
C LEU A 226 31.33 28.64 1.82
N LEU A 227 31.80 29.90 1.80
CA LEU A 227 31.14 31.00 2.52
C LEU A 227 29.74 31.28 1.98
N ALA A 228 29.55 31.26 0.66
CA ALA A 228 28.24 31.43 0.04
C ALA A 228 27.28 30.29 0.41
N LEU A 229 27.77 29.04 0.41
CA LEU A 229 27.00 27.87 0.85
C LEU A 229 26.64 27.95 2.34
N ALA A 230 27.56 28.38 3.19
CA ALA A 230 27.29 28.56 4.62
C ALA A 230 26.24 29.66 4.87
N ALA A 231 26.33 30.79 4.16
CA ALA A 231 25.33 31.85 4.24
C ALA A 231 23.95 31.40 3.73
N TYR A 232 23.92 30.61 2.66
CA TYR A 232 22.69 30.02 2.13
C TYR A 232 22.07 29.02 3.12
N GLY A 233 22.88 28.12 3.68
CA GLY A 233 22.46 27.16 4.69
C GLY A 233 21.93 27.85 5.95
N TYR A 234 22.58 28.91 6.42
CA TYR A 234 22.12 29.71 7.55
C TYR A 234 20.77 30.38 7.28
N LYS A 235 20.57 30.94 6.08
CA LYS A 235 19.29 31.55 5.69
C LYS A 235 18.16 30.52 5.68
N ASN A 236 18.38 29.34 5.11
CA ASN A 236 17.37 28.28 5.06
C ASN A 236 17.07 27.71 6.44
N TRP A 237 18.10 27.47 7.25
CA TRP A 237 17.93 27.04 8.65
C TRP A 237 17.10 28.05 9.45
N ARG A 238 17.40 29.35 9.31
CA ARG A 238 16.64 30.40 9.98
C ARG A 238 15.17 30.41 9.59
N MET A 239 14.84 30.30 8.30
CA MET A 239 13.45 30.23 7.84
C MET A 239 12.73 29.00 8.39
N SER A 240 13.38 27.83 8.40
CA SER A 240 12.82 26.61 8.98
C SER A 240 12.55 26.72 10.49
N VAL A 241 13.46 27.36 11.25
CA VAL A 241 13.25 27.59 12.69
C VAL A 241 12.08 28.56 12.91
N GLU A 242 11.99 29.65 12.15
CA GLU A 242 10.87 30.58 12.25
C GLU A 242 9.53 29.89 11.94
N ASP A 243 9.45 29.07 10.88
CA ASP A 243 8.25 28.30 10.54
C ASP A 243 7.86 27.29 11.63
N SER A 244 8.81 26.56 12.18
CA SER A 244 8.54 25.60 13.27
C SER A 244 8.04 26.27 14.55
N LEU A 245 8.52 27.49 14.87
CA LEU A 245 8.01 28.27 16.00
C LEU A 245 6.57 28.75 15.76
N PHE A 246 6.24 29.13 14.52
CA PHE A 246 4.88 29.50 14.14
C PHE A 246 3.91 28.31 14.18
N GLU A 247 4.38 27.12 13.78
CA GLU A 247 3.57 25.90 13.76
C GLU A 247 3.31 25.38 15.18
N ASN A 248 4.35 25.30 16.03
CA ASN A 248 4.20 24.97 17.44
C ASN A 248 3.25 25.95 18.17
N GLY A 249 3.30 27.24 17.80
CA GLY A 249 2.36 28.24 18.32
C GLY A 249 0.91 28.03 17.87
N ARG A 250 0.68 27.51 16.66
CA ARG A 250 -0.66 27.16 16.16
C ARG A 250 -1.21 25.92 16.86
N GLU A 251 -0.39 24.90 17.09
CA GLU A 251 -0.79 23.71 17.82
C GLU A 251 -1.16 24.01 19.27
N ALA A 252 -0.36 24.83 19.96
CA ALA A 252 -0.67 25.27 21.32
C ALA A 252 -2.02 26.03 21.40
N ARG A 253 -2.33 26.86 20.40
CA ARG A 253 -3.63 27.57 20.31
C ARG A 253 -4.80 26.61 20.01
N ARG A 254 -4.59 25.61 19.16
CA ARG A 254 -5.60 24.57 18.88
C ARG A 254 -5.89 23.74 20.12
N ALA A 255 -4.85 23.31 20.84
CA ALA A 255 -5.00 22.57 22.09
C ALA A 255 -5.76 23.38 23.15
N ALA A 256 -5.46 24.68 23.29
CA ALA A 256 -6.21 25.56 24.19
C ALA A 256 -7.69 25.70 23.79
N ALA A 257 -7.98 25.85 22.49
CA ALA A 257 -9.35 25.95 22.00
C ALA A 257 -10.15 24.65 22.19
N ILE A 258 -9.51 23.49 22.04
CA ILE A 258 -10.14 22.18 22.31
C ILE A 258 -10.45 22.05 23.80
N ALA A 259 -9.50 22.41 24.69
CA ALA A 259 -9.72 22.36 26.13
C ALA A 259 -10.89 23.27 26.57
N GLU A 260 -10.98 24.47 26.00
CA GLU A 260 -12.09 25.39 26.25
C GLU A 260 -13.44 24.83 25.74
N ALA A 261 -13.44 24.22 24.56
CA ALA A 261 -14.64 23.58 24.00
C ALA A 261 -15.10 22.36 24.83
N GLU A 262 -14.17 21.55 25.33
CA GLU A 262 -14.47 20.42 26.22
C GLU A 262 -15.06 20.88 27.55
N GLU A 263 -14.55 21.96 28.14
CA GLU A 263 -15.12 22.52 29.37
C GLU A 263 -16.55 23.03 29.16
N LEU A 264 -16.82 23.70 28.03
CA LEU A 264 -18.16 24.14 27.66
C LEU A 264 -19.11 22.95 27.41
N ALA A 265 -18.65 21.92 26.70
CA ALA A 265 -19.43 20.71 26.45
C ALA A 265 -19.78 19.99 27.75
N ARG A 266 -18.87 19.94 28.71
CA ARG A 266 -19.11 19.33 30.03
C ARG A 266 -20.18 20.08 30.82
N LYS A 267 -20.12 21.42 30.82
CA LYS A 267 -21.17 22.25 31.45
C LYS A 267 -22.54 22.05 30.80
N GLN A 268 -22.59 21.88 29.47
CA GLN A 268 -23.84 21.62 28.77
C GLN A 268 -24.41 20.21 29.05
N LEU A 269 -23.57 19.23 29.35
CA LEU A 269 -24.00 17.87 29.64
C LEU A 269 -24.66 17.73 31.02
N ASP A 270 -24.20 18.51 32.00
CA ASP A 270 -24.75 18.50 33.37
C ASP A 270 -26.18 19.10 33.45
N ASP A 271 -26.57 19.91 32.46
CA ASP A 271 -27.90 20.53 32.37
C ASP A 271 -28.95 19.64 31.65
N ILE A 272 -28.56 18.49 31.10
CA ILE A 272 -29.49 17.55 30.45
C ILE A 272 -29.96 16.52 31.48
N GLU A 273 -31.15 16.72 32.05
CA GLU A 273 -31.85 15.67 32.80
C GLU A 273 -32.12 14.48 31.86
N LEU A 274 -31.29 13.43 31.94
CA LEU A 274 -31.54 12.20 31.20
C LEU A 274 -32.89 11.61 31.64
N PRO A 275 -33.77 11.19 30.71
CA PRO A 275 -34.95 10.42 31.05
C PRO A 275 -34.52 9.15 31.80
N ASP A 276 -35.18 8.84 32.91
CA ASP A 276 -34.88 7.70 33.76
C ASP A 276 -35.08 6.41 32.95
N ASP A 277 -34.01 5.86 32.38
CA ASP A 277 -33.94 4.62 31.58
C ASP A 277 -34.25 3.35 32.41
N ARG A 278 -34.90 3.52 33.57
CA ARG A 278 -35.18 2.43 34.50
C ARG A 278 -36.39 1.64 34.04
N VAL A 279 -36.20 0.32 33.98
CA VAL A 279 -37.28 -0.63 33.79
C VAL A 279 -38.06 -0.75 35.11
N HIS A 280 -39.35 -0.44 35.08
CA HIS A 280 -40.25 -0.57 36.23
C HIS A 280 -40.89 -1.96 36.26
N VAL A 281 -40.85 -2.62 37.41
CA VAL A 281 -41.43 -3.97 37.60
C VAL A 281 -42.45 -3.91 38.73
N VAL A 282 -43.64 -4.45 38.46
CA VAL A 282 -44.71 -4.64 39.46
C VAL A 282 -44.89 -6.14 39.67
N THR A 283 -44.89 -6.57 40.93
CA THR A 283 -45.13 -7.95 41.34
C THR A 283 -46.33 -8.04 42.27
N ASP A 284 -47.04 -9.17 42.24
CA ASP A 284 -48.09 -9.47 43.22
C ASP A 284 -47.51 -9.84 44.60
N SER A 285 -48.39 -10.11 45.57
CA SER A 285 -48.01 -10.56 46.92
C SER A 285 -47.34 -11.93 46.96
N PHE A 286 -47.43 -12.71 45.88
CA PHE A 286 -46.80 -14.03 45.74
C PHE A 286 -45.45 -13.94 45.01
N GLY A 287 -45.02 -12.74 44.61
CA GLY A 287 -43.77 -12.50 43.88
C GLY A 287 -43.85 -12.83 42.38
N ASN A 288 -45.03 -13.05 41.82
CA ASN A 288 -45.20 -13.18 40.38
C ASN A 288 -45.21 -11.80 39.73
N VAL A 289 -44.57 -11.69 38.57
CA VAL A 289 -44.53 -10.45 37.80
C VAL A 289 -45.90 -10.19 37.17
N THR A 290 -46.51 -9.04 37.46
CA THR A 290 -47.81 -8.62 36.90
C THR A 290 -47.67 -7.53 35.84
N ARG A 291 -46.60 -6.71 35.91
CA ARG A 291 -46.26 -5.71 34.88
C ARG A 291 -44.75 -5.47 34.81
N VAL A 292 -44.23 -5.33 33.60
CA VAL A 292 -42.87 -4.81 33.34
C VAL A 292 -42.97 -3.70 32.31
N GLU A 293 -42.35 -2.56 32.57
CA GLU A 293 -42.36 -1.38 31.70
C GLU A 293 -40.93 -0.88 31.48
N GLY A 294 -40.53 -0.63 30.23
CA GLY A 294 -39.17 -0.18 29.90
C GLY A 294 -39.05 0.56 28.56
N PRO A 295 -37.88 1.15 28.27
CA PRO A 295 -37.69 2.00 27.08
C PRO A 295 -37.72 1.20 25.76
N ASP A 296 -37.27 -0.06 25.80
CA ASP A 296 -37.20 -0.97 24.66
C ASP A 296 -37.79 -2.37 25.01
N PRO A 297 -38.30 -3.11 24.02
CA PRO A 297 -38.99 -4.38 24.28
C PRO A 297 -38.03 -5.49 24.74
N LEU A 298 -36.73 -5.37 24.45
CA LEU A 298 -35.73 -6.38 24.84
C LEU A 298 -35.38 -6.25 26.32
N SER A 299 -35.27 -5.03 26.83
CA SER A 299 -35.10 -4.74 28.25
C SER A 299 -36.30 -5.20 29.06
N VAL A 300 -37.52 -5.07 28.52
CA VAL A 300 -38.75 -5.63 29.13
C VAL A 300 -38.66 -7.15 29.24
N LEU A 301 -38.29 -7.85 28.16
CA LEU A 301 -38.15 -9.31 28.17
C LEU A 301 -37.05 -9.79 29.12
N ARG A 302 -35.87 -9.18 29.07
CA ARG A 302 -34.73 -9.51 29.96
C ARG A 302 -35.10 -9.31 31.42
N THR A 303 -35.78 -8.21 31.73
CA THR A 303 -36.21 -7.90 33.09
C THR A 303 -37.29 -8.86 33.57
N PHE A 304 -38.26 -9.21 32.73
CA PHE A 304 -39.26 -10.24 33.05
C PHE A 304 -38.61 -11.57 33.44
N CYS A 305 -37.63 -12.06 32.65
CA CYS A 305 -36.91 -13.30 32.96
C CYS A 305 -36.06 -13.21 34.25
N LYS A 306 -35.63 -12.01 34.64
CA LYS A 306 -34.77 -11.75 35.80
C LYS A 306 -35.53 -11.27 37.05
N SER A 307 -36.86 -11.22 37.04
CA SER A 307 -37.65 -10.63 38.14
C SER A 307 -38.55 -11.65 38.84
N GLY A 308 -38.93 -11.35 40.08
CA GLY A 308 -39.87 -12.15 40.86
C GLY A 308 -39.40 -13.58 41.12
N THR A 309 -40.32 -14.54 41.09
CA THR A 309 -40.04 -15.98 41.21
C THR A 309 -39.29 -16.57 39.99
N ASN A 310 -39.05 -15.78 38.94
CA ASN A 310 -38.49 -16.24 37.67
C ASN A 310 -36.97 -16.10 37.54
N VAL A 311 -36.30 -15.39 38.46
CA VAL A 311 -34.90 -14.91 38.36
C VAL A 311 -33.89 -15.99 37.93
N THR A 312 -34.08 -17.23 38.40
CA THR A 312 -33.18 -18.36 38.12
C THR A 312 -33.75 -19.36 37.12
N ARG A 313 -35.02 -19.18 36.73
CA ARG A 313 -35.79 -20.15 35.96
C ARG A 313 -35.80 -19.85 34.47
N PHE A 314 -35.91 -18.58 34.07
CA PHE A 314 -36.11 -18.24 32.68
C PHE A 314 -34.89 -17.59 32.03
N GLU A 315 -34.69 -17.90 30.74
CA GLU A 315 -33.65 -17.30 29.91
C GLU A 315 -34.28 -16.70 28.65
N PRO A 316 -34.06 -15.41 28.36
CA PRO A 316 -34.59 -14.77 27.16
C PRO A 316 -33.87 -15.32 25.91
N ILE A 317 -34.62 -15.62 24.86
CA ILE A 317 -34.09 -16.14 23.59
C ILE A 317 -34.12 -15.04 22.52
N GLU A 318 -35.31 -14.60 22.13
CA GLU A 318 -35.49 -13.68 20.99
C GLU A 318 -36.77 -12.86 21.11
N LEU A 319 -36.86 -11.79 20.30
CA LEU A 319 -38.07 -11.01 20.08
C LEU A 319 -38.54 -11.24 18.65
N VAL A 320 -39.82 -11.56 18.49
CA VAL A 320 -40.45 -11.76 17.18
C VAL A 320 -41.63 -10.80 17.03
N ASP A 321 -41.98 -10.46 15.80
CA ASP A 321 -43.20 -9.71 15.53
C ASP A 321 -44.43 -10.53 15.94
N ALA A 322 -45.42 -9.85 16.52
CA ALA A 322 -46.71 -10.50 16.79
C ALA A 322 -47.38 -10.91 15.48
N ILE A 323 -48.22 -11.94 15.50
CA ILE A 323 -49.09 -12.29 14.37
C ILE A 323 -50.53 -11.96 14.77
N PRO A 324 -51.23 -11.08 14.02
CA PRO A 324 -50.76 -10.34 12.84
C PRO A 324 -49.71 -9.25 13.18
N PRO A 325 -48.79 -8.94 12.24
CA PRO A 325 -47.70 -7.97 12.45
C PRO A 325 -48.24 -6.57 12.74
N SER A 326 -47.74 -5.94 13.79
CA SER A 326 -48.06 -4.55 14.14
C SER A 326 -46.85 -3.84 14.75
N ALA A 327 -46.69 -2.55 14.46
CA ALA A 327 -45.55 -1.76 14.92
C ALA A 327 -45.46 -1.66 16.46
N GLY A 328 -46.59 -1.81 17.15
CA GLY A 328 -46.70 -1.69 18.60
C GLY A 328 -46.85 -3.02 19.35
N ARG A 329 -46.68 -4.18 18.71
CA ARG A 329 -46.73 -5.48 19.42
C ARG A 329 -45.55 -6.36 19.05
N ARG A 330 -44.97 -6.98 20.07
CA ARG A 330 -43.87 -7.93 19.98
C ARG A 330 -44.18 -9.15 20.84
N VAL A 331 -43.58 -10.27 20.49
CA VAL A 331 -43.63 -11.51 21.25
C VAL A 331 -42.23 -11.78 21.76
N GLY A 332 -42.07 -11.79 23.08
CA GLY A 332 -40.81 -12.15 23.72
C GLY A 332 -40.77 -13.65 23.97
N ILE A 333 -39.82 -14.33 23.33
CA ILE A 333 -39.60 -15.77 23.45
C ILE A 333 -38.50 -16.03 24.48
N PHE A 334 -38.76 -16.98 25.38
CA PHE A 334 -37.83 -17.39 26.43
C PHE A 334 -37.96 -18.90 26.67
N ARG A 335 -37.01 -19.48 27.40
CA ARG A 335 -37.04 -20.91 27.80
C ARG A 335 -36.86 -21.07 29.29
N ASP A 336 -37.30 -22.22 29.81
CA ASP A 336 -36.91 -22.66 31.14
C ASP A 336 -35.47 -23.19 31.10
N ARG A 337 -34.65 -22.78 32.06
CA ARG A 337 -33.26 -23.24 32.20
C ARG A 337 -33.19 -24.71 32.61
N HIS A 338 -34.23 -25.23 33.26
CA HIS A 338 -34.29 -26.63 33.72
C HIS A 338 -34.90 -27.55 32.66
N ASP A 339 -35.74 -27.03 31.77
CA ASP A 339 -36.31 -27.75 30.63
C ASP A 339 -36.10 -26.95 29.34
N VAL A 340 -34.93 -27.14 28.74
CA VAL A 340 -34.51 -26.45 27.51
C VAL A 340 -35.35 -26.82 26.28
N THR A 341 -36.18 -27.86 26.37
CA THR A 341 -37.01 -28.31 25.24
C THR A 341 -38.28 -27.47 25.10
N GLN A 342 -38.76 -26.90 26.20
CA GLN A 342 -39.95 -26.07 26.21
C GLN A 342 -39.60 -24.60 26.00
N ARG A 343 -40.26 -24.00 25.01
CA ARG A 343 -40.18 -22.57 24.74
C ARG A 343 -41.51 -21.92 25.09
N PHE A 344 -41.41 -20.75 25.68
CA PHE A 344 -42.53 -19.96 26.14
C PHE A 344 -42.49 -18.56 25.51
N ALA A 345 -43.64 -17.91 25.51
CA ALA A 345 -43.84 -16.60 24.94
C ALA A 345 -44.66 -15.70 25.88
N ILE A 346 -44.28 -14.43 25.95
CA ILE A 346 -45.06 -13.34 26.52
C ILE A 346 -45.35 -12.28 25.46
N ARG A 347 -46.48 -11.58 25.60
CA ARG A 347 -46.83 -10.43 24.76
C ARG A 347 -46.25 -9.14 25.34
N ILE A 348 -45.60 -8.35 24.50
CA ILE A 348 -45.04 -7.04 24.82
C ILE A 348 -45.69 -6.02 23.89
N GLU A 349 -46.32 -5.00 24.47
CA GLU A 349 -47.05 -3.98 23.72
C GLU A 349 -46.38 -2.61 23.89
N ARG A 350 -46.58 -1.73 22.91
CA ARG A 350 -46.11 -0.35 22.95
C ARG A 350 -47.16 0.50 23.65
N GLY A 351 -46.80 1.09 24.79
CA GLY A 351 -47.55 2.17 25.44
C GLY A 351 -47.17 3.54 24.86
N ASP A 352 -47.63 4.61 25.51
CA ASP A 352 -47.47 5.98 25.02
C ASP A 352 -46.00 6.39 24.87
N ARG A 353 -45.13 5.96 25.80
CA ARG A 353 -43.69 6.29 25.81
C ARG A 353 -42.77 5.10 26.06
N SER A 354 -43.31 3.95 26.43
CA SER A 354 -42.58 2.77 26.90
C SER A 354 -43.14 1.48 26.27
N TRP A 355 -42.42 0.39 26.42
CA TRP A 355 -42.91 -0.96 26.14
C TRP A 355 -43.36 -1.61 27.44
N LEU A 356 -44.46 -2.36 27.38
CA LEU A 356 -45.11 -2.95 28.54
C LEU A 356 -45.47 -4.42 28.31
N ALA A 357 -45.25 -5.25 29.33
CA ALA A 357 -45.71 -6.63 29.41
C ALA A 357 -46.58 -6.81 30.64
N GLY A 358 -47.85 -7.20 30.44
CA GLY A 358 -48.86 -7.33 31.51
C GLY A 358 -49.64 -6.04 31.80
N ASP A 359 -50.65 -6.17 32.65
CA ASP A 359 -51.56 -5.06 33.03
C ASP A 359 -51.35 -4.58 34.47
N GLY A 360 -50.53 -5.28 35.27
CA GLY A 360 -50.25 -4.96 36.66
C GLY A 360 -51.23 -5.58 37.66
N THR A 361 -52.29 -6.23 37.19
CA THR A 361 -53.35 -6.80 38.03
C THR A 361 -53.26 -8.32 38.15
N VAL A 362 -52.93 -9.00 37.05
CA VAL A 362 -52.74 -10.46 37.02
C VAL A 362 -51.32 -10.81 36.60
N PRO A 363 -50.80 -12.00 36.99
CA PRO A 363 -49.51 -12.47 36.51
C PRO A 363 -49.45 -12.44 34.98
N VAL A 364 -48.32 -12.01 34.43
CA VAL A 364 -48.14 -11.92 32.97
C VAL A 364 -48.41 -13.30 32.35
N PRO A 365 -49.36 -13.41 31.40
CA PRO A 365 -49.74 -14.69 30.84
C PRO A 365 -48.58 -15.28 30.03
N ILE A 366 -48.21 -16.52 30.37
CA ILE A 366 -47.20 -17.30 29.66
C ILE A 366 -47.92 -18.27 28.74
N THR A 367 -47.54 -18.26 27.46
CA THR A 367 -48.07 -19.16 26.43
C THR A 367 -46.97 -20.00 25.80
N PRO A 368 -47.25 -21.16 25.21
CA PRO A 368 -46.27 -21.88 24.40
C PRO A 368 -45.75 -21.00 23.26
N ALA A 369 -44.44 -21.00 23.02
CA ALA A 369 -43.86 -20.21 21.94
C ALA A 369 -44.35 -20.71 20.57
N PRO A 370 -44.55 -19.82 19.59
CA PRO A 370 -44.84 -20.24 18.22
C PRO A 370 -43.68 -21.08 17.67
N PRO A 371 -43.95 -22.02 16.73
CA PRO A 371 -42.90 -22.80 16.10
C PRO A 371 -41.90 -21.86 15.42
N SER A 372 -40.61 -22.04 15.71
CA SER A 372 -39.55 -21.16 15.22
C SER A 372 -39.59 -21.09 13.68
N PRO A 373 -39.53 -19.89 13.08
CA PRO A 373 -39.63 -19.72 11.62
C PRO A 373 -38.50 -20.40 10.85
N LEU A 374 -37.37 -20.72 11.50
CA LEU A 374 -36.28 -21.51 10.91
C LEU A 374 -36.69 -22.94 10.51
N ASN A 375 -37.81 -23.46 11.03
CA ASN A 375 -38.39 -24.75 10.61
C ASN A 375 -39.73 -24.61 9.85
N ALA A 376 -40.21 -23.38 9.62
CA ALA A 376 -41.54 -23.13 9.06
C ALA A 376 -41.51 -22.94 7.53
N LYS A 377 -41.11 -23.99 6.79
CA LYS A 377 -41.53 -24.15 5.37
C LYS A 377 -42.89 -24.82 5.22
N GLY A 378 -43.63 -24.97 6.31
CA GLY A 378 -45.01 -25.41 6.28
C GLY A 378 -45.57 -25.44 7.69
N ILE A 379 -46.50 -24.53 7.98
CA ILE A 379 -47.77 -24.76 8.68
C ILE A 379 -48.44 -23.39 8.81
N ALA A 380 -49.68 -23.31 8.37
CA ALA A 380 -50.49 -22.12 8.26
C ALA A 380 -51.02 -21.61 9.61
N ALA A 381 -51.20 -20.29 9.67
CA ALA A 381 -52.12 -19.49 10.47
C ALA A 381 -52.13 -19.68 12.01
N TYR A 382 -51.62 -18.65 12.70
CA TYR A 382 -52.05 -18.20 14.03
C TYR A 382 -52.17 -16.69 14.05
#